data_AF-A0AAU2E3V7-F1
#
_entry.id   AF-A0AAU2E3V7-F1
#
_cell.length_a   1.000
_cell.length_b   1.000
_cell.length_c   1.000
_cell.angle_alpha   90.00
_cell.angle_beta   90.00
_cell.angle_gamma   90.00
#
_symmetry.space_group_name_H-M   'P 1'
#
loop_
_entity.id
_entity.type
_entity.pdbx_description
1 polymer ?
#
loop_
_entity_poly.entity_id
_entity_poly.type
_entity_poly.pdbx_seq_one_letter_code
_entity_poly.pdbx_strand_id
1 'polypeptide(L)'
;MPRLAALIPAHNEQDRIAAAIQGLWEQTRSPDLIVVVADNCTDDTAVIAEAYGTQAQVLTGTGTMFRARVLREVRTARRDGVISGGSSYYSLASLTEDDEMTKAVKTLGFRTMSPAGCAVTPEVMPTLGKLWHQRLRWQRGALENLRDYGWTRVTARYFAQQFLMGFGALSFLVYLTFVATYTTLYGWPGFSPFWTAIGLIFMVEKIVSVRRAGPRAILVAALMVPEMLYDLFQHAV
;
A
#
# COMPACT_ATOMS: atom_id res chain seq x y z
N MET A 1 19.81 9.26 -22.64
CA MET A 1 18.83 8.70 -21.68
C MET A 1 18.91 9.49 -20.38
N PRO A 2 17.82 9.67 -19.60
CA PRO A 2 17.89 10.35 -18.31
C PRO A 2 18.67 9.52 -17.29
N ARG A 3 19.44 10.17 -16.41
CA ARG A 3 20.09 9.51 -15.26
C ARG A 3 19.04 9.06 -14.25
N LEU A 4 19.20 7.86 -13.71
CA LEU A 4 18.37 7.25 -12.67
C LEU A 4 19.27 6.85 -11.51
N ALA A 5 18.91 7.34 -10.33
CA ALA A 5 19.43 6.81 -9.09
C ALA A 5 18.30 6.03 -8.41
N ALA A 6 18.61 4.83 -7.91
CA ALA A 6 17.74 4.09 -7.00
C ALA A 6 18.22 4.34 -5.57
N LEU A 7 17.28 4.65 -4.67
CA LEU A 7 17.54 4.76 -3.24
C LEU A 7 16.82 3.61 -2.53
N ILE A 8 17.50 2.91 -1.63
CA ILE A 8 16.97 1.74 -0.91
C ILE A 8 17.06 2.00 0.61
N PRO A 9 15.97 2.36 1.30
CA PRO A 9 15.90 2.26 2.76
C PRO A 9 16.12 0.84 3.26
N ALA A 10 16.98 0.69 4.25
CA ALA A 10 17.25 -0.58 4.91
C ALA A 10 17.43 -0.37 6.43
N HIS A 11 16.72 -1.17 7.22
CA HIS A 11 16.89 -1.27 8.66
C HIS A 11 16.79 -2.75 9.05
N ASN A 12 17.92 -3.38 9.35
CA ASN A 12 18.02 -4.81 9.63
C ASN A 12 17.40 -5.70 8.53
N GLU A 13 17.93 -5.56 7.31
CA GLU A 13 17.45 -6.21 6.08
C GLU A 13 18.50 -7.16 5.49
N GLN A 14 19.41 -7.73 6.29
CA GLN A 14 20.52 -8.58 5.79
C GLN A 14 20.03 -9.74 4.90
N ASP A 15 18.86 -10.31 5.20
CA ASP A 15 18.29 -11.44 4.47
C ASP A 15 17.73 -11.04 3.09
N ARG A 16 17.55 -9.74 2.84
CA ARG A 16 16.79 -9.22 1.69
C ARG A 16 17.57 -8.24 0.83
N ILE A 17 18.49 -7.48 1.42
CA ILE A 17 19.15 -6.35 0.76
C ILE A 17 19.91 -6.78 -0.50
N ALA A 18 20.53 -7.96 -0.47
CA ALA A 18 21.20 -8.55 -1.64
C ALA A 18 20.24 -8.76 -2.82
N ALA A 19 19.08 -9.39 -2.55
CA ALA A 19 18.08 -9.66 -3.58
C ALA A 19 17.46 -8.37 -4.13
N ALA A 20 17.26 -7.35 -3.29
CA ALA A 20 16.77 -6.05 -3.72
C ALA A 20 17.76 -5.33 -4.66
N ILE A 21 19.05 -5.31 -4.31
CA ILE A 21 20.11 -4.73 -5.14
C ILE A 21 20.24 -5.49 -6.47
N GLN A 22 20.29 -6.82 -6.42
CA GLN A 22 20.38 -7.65 -7.61
C GLN A 22 19.18 -7.44 -8.54
N GLY A 23 17.96 -7.42 -7.98
CA GLY A 23 16.74 -7.18 -8.74
C GLY A 23 16.71 -5.82 -9.45
N LEU A 24 17.37 -4.80 -8.90
CA LEU A 24 17.55 -3.49 -9.56
C LEU A 24 18.56 -3.55 -10.71
N TRP A 25 19.66 -4.29 -10.55
CA TRP A 25 20.64 -4.48 -11.62
C TRP A 25 20.06 -5.26 -12.81
N GLU A 26 19.22 -6.25 -12.54
CA GLU A 26 18.57 -7.10 -13.54
C GLU A 26 17.40 -6.43 -14.29
N GLN A 27 17.01 -5.20 -13.90
CA GLN A 27 15.97 -4.47 -14.63
C GLN A 27 16.39 -4.22 -16.08
N THR A 28 15.40 -4.17 -16.98
CA THR A 28 15.59 -3.83 -18.40
C THR A 28 16.33 -2.51 -18.61
N ARG A 29 16.26 -1.60 -17.64
CA ARG A 29 17.07 -0.39 -17.53
C ARG A 29 17.66 -0.29 -16.13
N SER A 30 18.85 -0.87 -15.92
CA SER A 30 19.58 -0.79 -14.65
C SER A 30 19.82 0.67 -14.22
N PRO A 31 19.69 1.02 -12.92
CA PRO A 31 20.02 2.35 -12.41
C PRO A 31 21.48 2.75 -12.72
N ASP A 32 21.72 4.04 -12.91
CA ASP A 32 23.09 4.57 -13.06
C ASP A 32 23.82 4.67 -11.71
N LEU A 33 23.06 4.64 -10.61
CA LEU A 33 23.53 4.68 -9.24
C LEU A 33 22.52 3.96 -8.34
N ILE A 34 23.00 3.13 -7.43
CA ILE A 34 22.21 2.57 -6.33
C ILE A 34 22.80 3.12 -5.03
N VAL A 35 21.92 3.70 -4.20
CA VAL A 35 22.25 4.24 -2.90
C VAL A 35 21.49 3.45 -1.84
N VAL A 36 22.19 2.74 -0.96
CA VAL A 36 21.57 1.99 0.13
C VAL A 36 21.64 2.80 1.41
N VAL A 37 20.50 2.98 2.05
CA VAL A 37 20.36 3.75 3.27
C VAL A 37 20.31 2.76 4.42
N ALA A 38 21.43 2.46 5.07
CA ALA A 38 21.42 1.65 6.28
C ALA A 38 21.14 2.55 7.49
N ASP A 39 19.93 2.50 8.04
CA ASP A 39 19.54 3.26 9.23
C ASP A 39 19.75 2.42 10.49
N ASN A 40 20.76 2.73 11.31
CA ASN A 40 21.01 2.08 12.61
C ASN A 40 20.88 0.53 12.59
N CYS A 41 21.38 -0.11 11.52
CA CYS A 41 21.37 -1.57 11.41
C CYS A 41 22.32 -2.18 12.45
N THR A 42 21.86 -3.23 13.11
CA THR A 42 22.63 -4.05 14.06
C THR A 42 23.09 -5.37 13.45
N ASP A 43 22.73 -5.62 12.18
CA ASP A 43 22.99 -6.84 11.43
C ASP A 43 23.93 -6.57 10.24
N ASP A 44 24.16 -7.57 9.38
CA ASP A 44 25.12 -7.47 8.27
C ASP A 44 24.62 -6.65 7.06
N THR A 45 23.49 -5.94 7.18
CA THR A 45 22.87 -5.17 6.07
C THR A 45 23.87 -4.26 5.34
N ALA A 46 24.63 -3.47 6.09
CA ALA A 46 25.58 -2.51 5.52
C ALA A 46 26.76 -3.22 4.83
N VAL A 47 27.30 -4.26 5.46
CA VAL A 47 28.40 -5.09 4.93
C VAL A 47 27.99 -5.72 3.60
N ILE A 48 26.78 -6.29 3.55
CA ILE A 48 26.24 -6.89 2.34
C ILE A 48 26.05 -5.82 1.26
N ALA A 49 25.45 -4.66 1.57
CA ALA A 49 25.23 -3.59 0.60
C ALA A 49 26.53 -3.00 0.01
N GLU A 50 27.57 -2.84 0.83
CA GLU A 50 28.90 -2.38 0.40
C GLU A 50 29.58 -3.36 -0.55
N ALA A 51 29.40 -4.67 -0.35
CA ALA A 51 29.95 -5.70 -1.23
C ALA A 51 29.44 -5.56 -2.69
N TYR A 52 28.30 -4.91 -2.91
CA TYR A 52 27.74 -4.61 -4.23
C TYR A 52 28.17 -3.24 -4.80
N GLY A 53 29.10 -2.52 -4.16
CA GLY A 53 29.64 -1.25 -4.65
C GLY A 53 28.67 -0.06 -4.56
N THR A 54 27.70 -0.12 -3.64
CA THR A 54 26.69 0.94 -3.47
C THR A 54 27.18 2.02 -2.50
N GLN A 55 26.88 3.30 -2.77
CA GLN A 55 27.19 4.40 -1.85
C GLN A 55 26.07 4.51 -0.80
N ALA A 56 26.40 4.53 0.49
CA ALA A 56 25.38 4.55 1.53
C ALA A 56 25.03 5.99 1.99
N GLN A 57 23.79 6.45 1.74
CA GLN A 57 23.26 7.75 2.20
C GLN A 57 21.73 7.72 2.32
N VAL A 58 21.15 8.54 3.21
CA VAL A 58 19.83 8.41 3.88
C VAL A 58 18.56 8.84 3.09
N LEU A 59 17.49 8.02 3.06
CA LEU A 59 16.09 8.30 2.66
C LEU A 59 15.15 7.06 2.77
N THR A 60 13.86 7.25 3.06
CA THR A 60 12.81 6.20 3.25
C THR A 60 11.80 6.12 2.10
N GLY A 61 11.07 5.00 1.95
CA GLY A 61 9.93 4.87 1.02
C GLY A 61 9.78 3.52 0.28
N THR A 62 8.52 3.18 -0.05
CA THR A 62 8.14 2.08 -0.96
C THR A 62 8.60 2.39 -2.39
N GLY A 63 8.99 1.37 -3.18
CA GLY A 63 9.54 1.52 -4.54
C GLY A 63 8.72 2.45 -5.45
N THR A 64 9.13 3.72 -5.53
CA THR A 64 8.46 4.77 -6.29
C THR A 64 9.49 5.57 -7.06
N MET A 65 9.17 5.93 -8.30
CA MET A 65 10.06 6.73 -9.15
C MET A 65 9.52 8.15 -9.30
N PHE A 66 10.36 9.13 -8.95
CA PHE A 66 10.05 10.55 -9.14
C PHE A 66 11.03 11.18 -10.11
N ARG A 67 10.56 12.11 -10.94
CA ARG A 67 11.45 13.01 -11.67
C ARG A 67 12.07 13.98 -10.66
N ALA A 68 13.39 14.15 -10.69
CA ALA A 68 14.08 15.07 -9.78
C ALA A 68 13.51 16.50 -9.80
N ARG A 69 13.01 16.96 -10.95
CA ARG A 69 12.31 18.24 -11.09
C ARG A 69 11.06 18.30 -10.20
N VAL A 70 10.24 17.26 -10.18
CA VAL A 70 9.00 17.20 -9.39
C VAL A 70 9.32 17.29 -7.89
N LEU A 71 10.36 16.57 -7.43
CA LEU A 71 10.79 16.66 -6.02
C LEU A 71 11.24 18.07 -5.64
N ARG A 72 11.96 18.77 -6.54
CA ARG A 72 12.34 20.17 -6.30
C ARG A 72 11.13 21.09 -6.24
N GLU A 73 10.15 20.91 -7.13
CA GLU A 73 8.92 21.70 -7.12
C GLU A 73 8.09 21.45 -5.84
N VAL A 74 8.01 20.22 -5.34
CA VAL A 74 7.41 19.90 -4.04
C VAL A 74 8.11 20.67 -2.91
N ARG A 75 9.45 20.64 -2.88
CA ARG A 75 10.22 21.37 -1.87
C ARG A 75 10.01 22.88 -1.92
N THR A 76 9.97 23.47 -3.12
CA THR A 76 9.71 24.90 -3.30
C THR A 76 8.30 25.24 -2.85
N ALA A 77 7.28 24.51 -3.32
CA ALA A 77 5.89 24.74 -2.94
C ALA A 77 5.64 24.62 -1.43
N ARG A 78 6.36 23.73 -0.75
CA ARG A 78 6.36 23.62 0.72
C ARG A 78 6.95 24.84 1.41
N ARG A 79 8.10 25.33 0.92
CA ARG A 79 8.74 26.55 1.46
C ARG A 79 7.89 27.79 1.26
N ASP A 80 7.17 27.83 0.14
CA ASP A 80 6.25 28.92 -0.20
C ASP A 80 4.90 28.81 0.52
N GLY A 81 4.67 27.74 1.31
CA GLY A 81 3.44 27.52 2.06
C GLY A 81 2.23 27.10 1.20
N VAL A 82 2.45 26.70 -0.06
CA VAL A 82 1.39 26.26 -0.98
C VAL A 82 0.85 24.88 -0.59
N ILE A 83 1.71 24.00 -0.07
CA ILE A 83 1.37 22.65 0.39
C ILE A 83 1.99 22.39 1.77
N SER A 84 1.36 21.53 2.56
CA SER A 84 1.84 21.13 3.90
C SER A 84 2.96 20.09 3.84
N GLY A 85 3.48 19.67 5.01
CA GLY A 85 4.56 18.66 5.09
C GLY A 85 5.97 19.21 5.35
N GLY A 86 6.09 20.37 6.00
CA GLY A 86 7.37 20.94 6.40
C GLY A 86 8.10 21.65 5.26
N SER A 87 9.45 21.58 5.24
CA SER A 87 10.29 22.30 4.26
C SER A 87 11.22 21.39 3.43
N SER A 88 11.06 20.07 3.59
CA SER A 88 11.89 19.04 2.95
C SER A 88 11.21 18.46 1.69
N TYR A 89 11.86 17.48 1.06
CA TYR A 89 11.37 16.78 -0.13
C TYR A 89 10.17 15.87 0.15
N TYR A 90 10.07 15.32 1.36
CA TYR A 90 8.94 14.53 1.88
C TYR A 90 8.63 14.96 3.33
N SER A 91 7.43 14.63 3.83
CA SER A 91 7.02 14.97 5.19
C SER A 91 7.57 13.98 6.21
N LEU A 92 8.47 14.43 7.09
CA LEU A 92 9.01 13.63 8.20
C LEU A 92 7.98 13.37 9.31
N ALA A 93 6.89 14.14 9.35
CA ALA A 93 5.82 13.96 10.32
C ALA A 93 4.80 12.91 9.88
N SER A 94 4.79 12.53 8.59
CA SER A 94 3.82 11.57 8.06
C SER A 94 4.24 10.14 8.39
N LEU A 95 3.30 9.37 8.95
CA LEU A 95 3.47 7.92 9.13
C LEU A 95 3.46 7.15 7.81
N THR A 96 2.90 7.74 6.75
CA THR A 96 2.80 7.17 5.40
C THR A 96 3.28 8.20 4.40
N GLU A 97 4.60 8.35 4.35
CA GLU A 97 5.34 9.27 3.48
C GLU A 97 4.95 9.13 2.00
N ASP A 98 4.80 7.90 1.51
CA ASP A 98 4.50 7.60 0.11
C ASP A 98 3.10 8.09 -0.32
N ASP A 99 2.11 7.89 0.55
CA ASP A 99 0.77 8.43 0.39
C ASP A 99 0.76 9.97 0.47
N GLU A 100 1.53 10.55 1.40
CA GLU A 100 1.68 12.01 1.53
C GLU A 100 2.28 12.61 0.26
N MET A 101 3.39 12.03 -0.23
CA MET A 101 4.05 12.44 -1.46
C MET A 101 3.14 12.32 -2.68
N THR A 102 2.29 11.28 -2.73
CA THR A 102 1.27 11.14 -3.77
C THR A 102 0.29 12.31 -3.75
N LYS A 103 -0.17 12.73 -2.56
CA LYS A 103 -1.05 13.89 -2.41
C LYS A 103 -0.34 15.20 -2.75
N ALA A 104 0.91 15.38 -2.33
CA ALA A 104 1.74 16.54 -2.66
C ALA A 104 1.84 16.73 -4.18
N VAL A 105 2.26 15.68 -4.89
CA VAL A 105 2.45 15.68 -6.34
C VAL A 105 1.13 15.94 -7.07
N LYS A 106 0.03 15.31 -6.66
CA LYS A 106 -1.28 15.57 -7.26
C LYS A 106 -1.81 16.98 -6.99
N THR A 107 -1.54 17.54 -5.82
CA THR A 107 -1.94 18.90 -5.45
C THR A 107 -1.24 19.94 -6.33
N LEU A 108 0.02 19.68 -6.71
CA LEU A 108 0.75 20.49 -7.69
C LEU A 108 0.31 20.26 -9.15
N GLY A 109 -0.72 19.45 -9.40
CA GLY A 109 -1.29 19.21 -10.73
C GLY A 109 -0.59 18.12 -11.53
N PHE A 110 0.38 17.40 -10.95
CA PHE A 110 1.03 16.29 -11.64
C PHE A 110 0.18 15.02 -11.64
N ARG A 111 0.39 14.20 -12.68
CA ARG A 111 -0.25 12.89 -12.81
C ARG A 111 0.67 11.80 -12.29
N THR A 112 0.15 10.98 -11.37
CA THR A 112 0.77 9.74 -10.91
C THR A 112 0.31 8.57 -11.79
N MET A 113 1.21 7.63 -12.09
CA MET A 113 0.90 6.46 -12.93
C MET A 113 1.49 5.18 -12.34
N SER A 114 0.80 4.06 -12.58
CA SER A 114 1.28 2.70 -12.30
C SER A 114 1.21 1.89 -13.60
N PRO A 115 2.32 1.81 -14.38
CA PRO A 115 2.33 1.10 -15.65
C PRO A 115 2.16 -0.41 -15.45
N ALA A 116 1.35 -1.07 -16.29
CA ALA A 116 1.10 -2.51 -16.19
C ALA A 116 2.38 -3.38 -16.34
N GLY A 117 3.42 -2.86 -16.98
CA GLY A 117 4.73 -3.52 -17.10
C GLY A 117 5.65 -3.36 -15.90
N CYS A 118 5.27 -2.56 -14.90
CA CYS A 118 6.05 -2.31 -13.69
C CYS A 118 5.37 -2.96 -12.49
N ALA A 119 5.41 -4.30 -12.44
CA ALA A 119 4.87 -5.05 -11.32
C ALA A 119 5.90 -5.09 -10.17
N VAL A 120 5.41 -4.94 -8.94
CA VAL A 120 6.19 -5.14 -7.72
C VAL A 120 5.53 -6.26 -6.94
N THR A 121 6.33 -7.22 -6.48
CA THR A 121 5.85 -8.29 -5.59
C THR A 121 6.13 -7.86 -4.16
N PRO A 122 5.10 -7.43 -3.40
CA PRO A 122 5.29 -7.09 -2.00
C PRO A 122 5.52 -8.36 -1.19
N GLU A 123 6.32 -8.25 -0.14
CA GLU A 123 6.37 -9.30 0.87
C GLU A 123 5.10 -9.29 1.73
N VAL A 124 4.69 -10.48 2.15
CA VAL A 124 3.49 -10.68 2.96
C VAL A 124 3.89 -10.82 4.43
N MET A 125 3.07 -10.28 5.31
CA MET A 125 3.31 -10.32 6.75
C MET A 125 3.09 -11.74 7.24
N PRO A 126 4.08 -12.36 7.90
CA PRO A 126 3.99 -13.76 8.28
C PRO A 126 3.01 -14.01 9.43
N THR A 127 2.60 -12.97 10.16
CA THR A 127 1.71 -13.09 11.32
C THR A 127 0.60 -12.04 11.28
N LEU A 128 -0.57 -12.41 11.84
CA LEU A 128 -1.72 -11.51 11.98
C LEU A 128 -1.38 -10.25 12.80
N GLY A 129 -0.54 -10.37 13.84
CA GLY A 129 -0.12 -9.22 14.63
C GLY A 129 0.74 -8.22 13.85
N LYS A 130 1.63 -8.69 12.97
CA LYS A 130 2.40 -7.81 12.08
C LYS A 130 1.49 -7.15 11.04
N LEU A 131 0.52 -7.91 10.49
CA LEU A 131 -0.47 -7.39 9.56
C LEU A 131 -1.36 -6.31 10.21
N TRP A 132 -1.83 -6.53 11.44
CA TRP A 132 -2.65 -5.57 12.19
C TRP A 132 -1.92 -4.23 12.36
N HIS A 133 -0.70 -4.26 12.91
CA HIS A 133 0.08 -3.04 13.12
C HIS A 133 0.39 -2.31 11.82
N GLN A 134 0.60 -3.04 10.73
CA GLN A 134 0.80 -2.43 9.42
C GLN A 134 -0.48 -1.74 8.91
N ARG A 135 -1.63 -2.41 8.97
CA ARG A 135 -2.91 -1.86 8.51
C ARG A 135 -3.32 -0.63 9.30
N LEU A 136 -3.19 -0.70 10.63
CA LEU A 136 -3.49 0.42 11.51
C LEU A 136 -2.60 1.63 11.19
N ARG A 137 -1.32 1.40 10.89
CA ARG A 137 -0.40 2.47 10.45
C ARG A 137 -0.86 3.10 9.13
N TRP A 138 -1.30 2.29 8.16
CA TRP A 138 -1.77 2.77 6.87
C TRP A 138 -3.07 3.56 6.95
N GLN A 139 -4.07 3.08 7.70
CA GLN A 139 -5.31 3.84 7.88
C GLN A 139 -5.07 5.14 8.64
N ARG A 140 -4.30 5.07 9.74
CA ARG A 140 -3.96 6.24 10.53
C ARG A 140 -3.19 7.28 9.70
N GLY A 141 -2.15 6.85 8.98
CA GLY A 141 -1.36 7.74 8.12
C GLY A 141 -2.21 8.35 6.99
N ALA A 142 -3.09 7.56 6.36
CA ALA A 142 -4.00 8.07 5.35
C ALA A 142 -4.95 9.15 5.90
N LEU A 143 -5.51 8.95 7.11
CA LEU A 143 -6.40 9.91 7.75
C LEU A 143 -5.67 11.17 8.22
N GLU A 144 -4.48 11.04 8.82
CA GLU A 144 -3.62 12.15 9.20
C GLU A 144 -3.24 13.00 7.98
N ASN A 145 -2.82 12.36 6.89
CA ASN A 145 -2.50 13.05 5.63
C ASN A 145 -3.72 13.76 5.03
N LEU A 146 -4.93 13.17 5.11
CA LEU A 146 -6.15 13.84 4.66
C LEU A 146 -6.51 15.03 5.53
N ARG A 147 -6.29 14.95 6.84
CA ARG A 147 -6.48 16.06 7.76
C ARG A 147 -5.52 17.21 7.45
N ASP A 148 -4.24 16.90 7.22
CA ASP A 148 -3.19 17.90 7.02
C ASP A 148 -3.30 18.64 5.68
N TYR A 149 -3.83 17.99 4.64
CA TYR A 149 -4.13 18.63 3.36
C TYR A 149 -5.53 19.28 3.32
N GLY A 150 -6.42 18.89 4.24
CA GLY A 150 -7.79 19.37 4.29
C GLY A 150 -8.62 18.99 3.07
N TRP A 151 -9.77 19.65 2.90
CA TRP A 151 -10.70 19.39 1.81
C TRP A 151 -10.29 20.14 0.53
N THR A 152 -9.79 19.41 -0.45
CA THR A 152 -9.37 19.93 -1.76
C THR A 152 -10.00 19.10 -2.87
N ARG A 153 -9.92 19.57 -4.13
CA ARG A 153 -10.38 18.78 -5.29
C ARG A 153 -9.66 17.43 -5.41
N VAL A 154 -8.42 17.36 -4.95
CA VAL A 154 -7.61 16.13 -4.95
C VAL A 154 -8.05 15.21 -3.81
N THR A 155 -8.13 15.72 -2.58
CA THR A 155 -8.41 14.93 -1.38
C THR A 155 -9.89 14.54 -1.23
N ALA A 156 -10.84 15.26 -1.83
CA ALA A 156 -12.27 14.97 -1.73
C ALA A 156 -12.62 13.52 -2.14
N ARG A 157 -12.00 13.01 -3.21
CA ARG A 157 -12.18 11.61 -3.62
C ARG A 157 -11.69 10.62 -2.56
N TYR A 158 -10.58 10.93 -1.89
CA TYR A 158 -10.02 10.07 -0.85
C TYR A 158 -10.86 10.10 0.42
N PHE A 159 -11.40 11.26 0.79
CA PHE A 159 -12.40 11.35 1.86
C PHE A 159 -13.63 10.49 1.56
N ALA A 160 -14.16 10.57 0.34
CA ALA A 160 -15.30 9.74 -0.07
C ALA A 160 -14.95 8.25 -0.03
N GLN A 161 -13.74 7.85 -0.47
CA GLN A 161 -13.29 6.47 -0.39
C GLN A 161 -13.19 5.96 1.06
N GLN A 162 -12.60 6.75 1.95
CA GLN A 162 -12.50 6.41 3.38
C GLN A 162 -13.89 6.25 4.03
N PHE A 163 -14.80 7.18 3.74
CA PHE A 163 -16.18 7.09 4.20
C PHE A 163 -16.89 5.84 3.65
N LEU A 164 -16.79 5.56 2.35
CA LEU A 164 -17.42 4.40 1.72
C LEU A 164 -16.87 3.07 2.26
N MET A 165 -15.56 3.00 2.56
CA MET A 165 -14.97 1.82 3.19
C MET A 165 -15.55 1.58 4.58
N GLY A 166 -15.60 2.62 5.43
CA GLY A 166 -16.20 2.52 6.76
C GLY A 166 -17.70 2.20 6.72
N PHE A 167 -18.44 2.83 5.81
CA PHE A 167 -19.84 2.54 5.57
C PHE A 167 -20.06 1.09 5.10
N GLY A 168 -19.21 0.58 4.21
CA GLY A 168 -19.24 -0.80 3.75
C GLY A 168 -19.01 -1.80 4.89
N ALA A 169 -18.03 -1.55 5.75
CA ALA A 169 -17.75 -2.36 6.93
C ALA A 169 -18.95 -2.40 7.89
N LEU A 170 -19.53 -1.23 8.20
CA LEU A 170 -20.70 -1.13 9.06
C LEU A 170 -21.93 -1.83 8.44
N SER A 171 -22.18 -1.61 7.14
CA SER A 171 -23.29 -2.24 6.42
C SER A 171 -23.17 -3.76 6.43
N PHE A 172 -21.96 -4.28 6.29
CA PHE A 172 -21.70 -5.72 6.36
C PHE A 172 -21.96 -6.29 7.75
N LEU A 173 -21.54 -5.59 8.82
CA LEU A 173 -21.86 -5.98 10.20
C LEU A 173 -23.37 -5.95 10.48
N VAL A 174 -24.07 -4.92 9.99
CA VAL A 174 -25.53 -4.82 10.09
C VAL A 174 -26.20 -5.96 9.32
N TYR A 175 -25.70 -6.31 8.14
CA TYR A 175 -26.21 -7.44 7.36
C TYR A 175 -26.01 -8.77 8.09
N LEU A 176 -24.83 -9.03 8.66
CA LEU A 176 -24.56 -10.25 9.42
C LEU A 176 -25.45 -10.37 10.66
N THR A 177 -25.63 -9.26 11.39
CA THR A 177 -26.52 -9.24 12.57
C THR A 177 -27.99 -9.44 12.16
N PHE A 178 -28.43 -8.83 11.06
CA PHE A 178 -29.76 -9.06 10.50
C PHE A 178 -29.98 -10.53 10.11
N VAL A 179 -29.05 -11.14 9.37
CA VAL A 179 -29.16 -12.55 8.96
C VAL A 179 -29.17 -13.49 10.18
N ALA A 180 -28.30 -13.26 11.17
CA ALA A 180 -28.25 -14.07 12.38
C ALA A 180 -29.54 -13.96 13.21
N THR A 181 -30.03 -12.74 13.44
CA THR A 181 -31.27 -12.50 14.19
C THR A 181 -32.49 -13.04 13.45
N TYR A 182 -32.61 -12.80 12.14
CA TYR A 182 -33.69 -13.34 11.32
C TYR A 182 -33.71 -14.87 11.37
N THR A 183 -32.55 -15.50 11.19
CA THR A 183 -32.46 -16.98 11.20
C THR A 183 -32.82 -17.56 12.56
N THR A 184 -32.47 -16.87 13.66
CA THR A 184 -32.79 -17.31 15.03
C THR A 184 -34.29 -17.16 15.34
N LEU A 185 -34.93 -16.11 14.85
CA LEU A 185 -36.34 -15.81 15.16
C LEU A 185 -37.34 -16.51 14.22
N TYR A 186 -37.00 -16.61 12.93
CA TYR A 186 -37.91 -17.07 11.87
C TYR A 186 -37.45 -18.35 11.19
N GLY A 187 -36.28 -18.88 11.57
CA GLY A 187 -35.66 -20.02 10.90
C GLY A 187 -34.95 -19.63 9.60
N TRP A 188 -34.44 -20.64 8.90
CA TRP A 188 -33.67 -20.43 7.66
C TRP A 188 -34.57 -19.83 6.56
N PRO A 189 -34.22 -18.66 5.98
CA PRO A 189 -35.03 -17.98 4.94
C PRO A 189 -35.18 -18.78 3.63
N GLY A 190 -34.50 -19.91 3.50
CA GLY A 190 -34.47 -20.69 2.28
C GLY A 190 -33.43 -20.19 1.29
N PHE A 191 -33.41 -20.81 0.12
CA PHE A 191 -32.48 -20.51 -0.97
C PHE A 191 -33.10 -19.45 -1.89
N SER A 192 -32.38 -18.35 -2.12
CA SER A 192 -32.76 -17.35 -3.12
C SER A 192 -31.88 -17.49 -4.36
N PRO A 193 -32.43 -17.98 -5.50
CA PRO A 193 -31.65 -18.15 -6.73
C PRO A 193 -30.95 -16.86 -7.18
N PHE A 194 -31.59 -15.71 -6.96
CA PHE A 194 -31.03 -14.40 -7.31
C PHE A 194 -29.78 -14.06 -6.49
N TRP A 195 -29.86 -14.13 -5.16
CA TRP A 195 -28.72 -13.82 -4.29
C TRP A 195 -27.59 -14.85 -4.42
N THR A 196 -27.93 -16.12 -4.64
CA THR A 196 -26.91 -17.15 -4.92
C THR A 196 -26.20 -16.90 -6.23
N ALA A 197 -26.91 -16.48 -7.29
CA ALA A 197 -26.27 -16.15 -8.56
C ALA A 197 -25.26 -15.00 -8.40
N ILE A 198 -25.63 -13.95 -7.65
CA ILE A 198 -24.73 -12.85 -7.33
C ILE A 198 -23.50 -13.35 -6.55
N GLY A 199 -23.71 -14.12 -5.48
CA GLY A 199 -22.61 -14.69 -4.69
C GLY A 199 -21.67 -15.56 -5.52
N LEU A 200 -22.20 -16.33 -6.48
CA LEU A 200 -21.42 -17.17 -7.38
C LEU A 200 -20.57 -16.33 -8.36
N ILE A 201 -21.09 -15.20 -8.85
CA ILE A 201 -20.32 -14.26 -9.67
C ILE A 201 -19.11 -13.73 -8.89
N PHE A 202 -19.31 -13.30 -7.63
CA PHE A 202 -18.21 -12.84 -6.77
C PHE A 202 -17.19 -13.95 -6.50
N MET A 203 -17.66 -15.17 -6.20
CA MET A 203 -16.78 -16.31 -5.98
C MET A 203 -15.94 -16.63 -7.22
N VAL A 204 -16.53 -16.61 -8.41
CA VAL A 204 -15.80 -16.82 -9.67
C VAL A 204 -14.80 -15.72 -9.92
N GLU A 205 -15.16 -14.45 -9.70
CA GLU A 205 -14.24 -13.32 -9.82
C GLU A 205 -13.02 -13.49 -8.92
N LYS A 206 -13.22 -13.82 -7.63
CA LYS A 206 -12.11 -14.04 -6.69
C LYS A 206 -11.22 -15.22 -7.09
N ILE A 207 -11.79 -16.33 -7.51
CA ILE A 207 -11.04 -17.49 -8.03
C ILE A 207 -10.19 -17.09 -9.24
N VAL A 208 -10.75 -16.34 -10.18
CA VAL A 208 -10.04 -15.87 -11.38
C VAL A 208 -8.94 -14.88 -11.02
N SER A 209 -9.17 -14.00 -10.05
CA SER A 209 -8.20 -13.01 -9.56
C SER A 209 -6.99 -13.68 -8.88
N VAL A 210 -7.23 -14.74 -8.10
CA VAL A 210 -6.19 -15.45 -7.33
C VAL A 210 -5.51 -16.57 -8.14
N ARG A 211 -5.97 -16.88 -9.36
CA ARG A 211 -5.47 -18.01 -10.17
C ARG A 211 -3.94 -18.06 -10.35
N ARG A 212 -3.28 -16.90 -10.35
CA ARG A 212 -1.82 -16.78 -10.51
C ARG A 212 -1.03 -17.15 -9.24
N ALA A 213 -1.68 -17.17 -8.07
CA ALA A 213 -1.07 -17.53 -6.79
C ALA A 213 -1.03 -19.05 -6.54
N GLY A 214 -1.62 -19.86 -7.43
CA GLY A 214 -1.55 -21.32 -7.40
C GLY A 214 -2.76 -22.03 -6.79
N PRO A 215 -2.78 -23.38 -6.82
CA PRO A 215 -3.97 -24.18 -6.50
C PRO A 215 -4.42 -24.07 -5.04
N ARG A 216 -3.48 -23.91 -4.10
CA ARG A 216 -3.81 -23.70 -2.67
C ARG A 216 -4.55 -22.39 -2.45
N ALA A 217 -4.16 -21.33 -3.17
CA ALA A 217 -4.79 -20.03 -3.05
C ALA A 217 -6.21 -20.05 -3.66
N ILE A 218 -6.39 -20.78 -4.77
CA ILE A 218 -7.72 -21.03 -5.36
C ILE A 218 -8.64 -21.77 -4.37
N LEU A 219 -8.14 -22.79 -3.67
CA LEU A 219 -8.92 -23.52 -2.66
C LEU A 219 -9.39 -22.58 -1.53
N VAL A 220 -8.49 -21.74 -1.03
CA VAL A 220 -8.82 -20.77 0.02
C VAL A 220 -9.86 -19.75 -0.46
N ALA A 221 -9.71 -19.23 -1.68
CA ALA A 221 -10.69 -18.31 -2.28
C ALA A 221 -12.05 -19.00 -2.48
N ALA A 222 -12.08 -20.24 -2.98
CA ALA A 222 -13.31 -20.99 -3.20
C ALA A 222 -14.12 -21.25 -1.92
N LEU A 223 -13.47 -21.29 -0.75
CA LEU A 223 -14.15 -21.44 0.53
C LEU A 223 -14.92 -20.18 0.96
N MET A 224 -14.58 -18.99 0.43
CA MET A 224 -15.13 -17.66 0.72
C MET A 224 -15.05 -17.19 2.18
N VAL A 225 -15.21 -18.07 3.17
CA VAL A 225 -15.17 -17.75 4.60
C VAL A 225 -13.84 -17.13 5.04
N PRO A 226 -12.66 -17.69 4.69
CA PRO A 226 -11.39 -17.06 5.08
C PRO A 226 -11.24 -15.66 4.48
N GLU A 227 -11.75 -15.48 3.28
CA GLU A 227 -11.68 -14.22 2.55
C GLU A 227 -12.63 -13.17 3.12
N MET A 228 -13.87 -13.55 3.46
CA MET A 228 -14.82 -12.64 4.13
C MET A 228 -14.30 -12.16 5.49
N LEU A 229 -13.68 -13.05 6.28
CA LEU A 229 -13.06 -12.68 7.55
C LEU A 229 -11.87 -11.75 7.36
N TYR A 230 -11.08 -12.00 6.31
CA TYR A 230 -9.94 -11.16 5.96
C TYR A 230 -10.36 -9.78 5.43
N ASP A 231 -11.38 -9.71 4.59
CA ASP A 231 -11.94 -8.44 4.08
C ASP A 231 -12.56 -7.63 5.23
N LEU A 232 -13.30 -8.28 6.14
CA LEU A 232 -13.80 -7.63 7.36
C LEU A 232 -12.64 -7.07 8.20
N PHE A 233 -11.57 -7.85 8.39
CA PHE A 233 -10.38 -7.39 9.09
C PHE A 233 -9.72 -6.20 8.39
N GLN A 234 -9.60 -6.20 7.06
CA GLN A 234 -9.00 -5.08 6.32
C GLN A 234 -9.84 -3.80 6.38
N HIS A 235 -11.16 -3.92 6.45
CA HIS A 235 -12.04 -2.76 6.50
C HIS A 235 -12.22 -2.19 7.91
N ALA A 236 -12.00 -3.02 8.94
CA ALA A 236 -12.08 -2.62 10.34
C ALA A 236 -10.79 -1.93 10.85
N VAL A 237 -9.66 -2.06 10.14
CA VAL A 237 -8.31 -1.72 10.62
C VAL A 237 -7.51 -0.93 9.60
#